data_AF-A0A0F9X833-F1
#
_entry.id   AF-A0A0F9X833-F1
#
_cell.length_a   1.000
_cell.length_b   1.000
_cell.length_c   1.000
_cell.angle_alpha   90.00
_cell.angle_beta   90.00
_cell.angle_gamma   90.00
#
_symmetry.space_group_name_H-M   'P 1'
#
loop_
_entity.id
_entity.type
_entity.pdbx_description
1 polymer ?
#
loop_
_entity_poly.entity_id
_entity_poly.type
_entity_poly.pdbx_seq_one_letter_code
_entity_poly.pdbx_strand_id
1 'polypeptide(L)'
;MTTETGHGTVAVMCRMNARWPLCVVGVAVLILSAGSASGMNLYAYDLDSLIYMSTEVIEGTLGQGADSVTVTRVHKGQFSVGDTVALEAMDFFRKGSFMESRRLEAGDEVTLFLVRATAQFLYDIPEGAEIYWPVPSGVKLHIDNKVLGFRQMSNPGPYLVNRHENALAFAKDPEGFRELLVERMTYVDELTAELARPAAEQSIDWLCELLDQRSKLSPETRQLFGWGDYICKTACAHVANRHDPAEIDRALQIYRDNAATIRYMPWHTGDLLKGFATPTGREFLLAKLADPSVDDAAKLTYAKAVYHAGIVYQSIRYVNLPADAHEPSPEAGVNNDWYLTRLAEMIAQPSVAAEVRTELLKAIRLSRHDRRNEEVAKDFTKAAAMLAELFEATTDSGLKYEIEVTLFQADMAAYESLNSSSGPALSRITEVTVAFDDERDEPTLRYSMDGYVLIADAWDGLSLVAQNIETGVKTFLPGSTAILDRRGSRCHYGATGSAPIPADLPPGRYRVYLEFLKDGQVVSTGYAAEIELDLAAIAAEVK
;
A
#
# COMPACT_ATOMS: atom_id res chain seq x y z
N MET A 1 57.02 -23.26 -58.44
CA MET A 1 56.65 -24.68 -58.53
C MET A 1 56.16 -25.08 -57.15
N THR A 2 54.83 -25.09 -56.98
CA THR A 2 53.98 -26.31 -56.78
C THR A 2 54.16 -26.85 -55.35
N THR A 3 53.25 -26.55 -54.40
CA THR A 3 51.87 -27.03 -54.15
C THR A 3 51.84 -28.00 -52.97
N GLU A 4 50.82 -27.82 -52.10
CA GLU A 4 50.05 -28.84 -51.36
C GLU A 4 50.78 -29.73 -50.33
N THR A 5 50.21 -30.26 -49.23
CA THR A 5 48.90 -30.33 -48.52
C THR A 5 49.28 -30.87 -47.11
N GLY A 6 48.58 -30.77 -45.98
CA GLY A 6 47.16 -30.82 -45.65
C GLY A 6 46.90 -31.95 -44.61
N HIS A 7 46.25 -31.60 -43.48
CA HIS A 7 45.47 -32.42 -42.52
C HIS A 7 46.22 -33.13 -41.36
N GLY A 8 45.71 -33.17 -40.11
CA GLY A 8 44.41 -32.72 -39.59
C GLY A 8 44.33 -32.79 -38.05
N THR A 9 43.40 -32.03 -37.48
CA THR A 9 43.15 -31.93 -36.03
C THR A 9 41.84 -32.61 -35.68
N VAL A 10 41.88 -33.56 -34.73
CA VAL A 10 40.72 -34.29 -34.21
C VAL A 10 40.03 -33.45 -33.13
N ALA A 11 38.73 -33.17 -33.33
CA ALA A 11 37.88 -32.51 -32.34
C ALA A 11 37.21 -33.57 -31.43
N VAL A 12 37.39 -33.43 -30.12
CA VAL A 12 36.69 -34.22 -29.09
C VAL A 12 35.45 -33.44 -28.65
N MET A 13 34.27 -33.94 -29.04
CA MET A 13 32.96 -33.44 -28.61
C MET A 13 32.62 -33.98 -27.21
N CYS A 14 32.60 -33.10 -26.21
CA CYS A 14 32.03 -33.40 -24.88
C CYS A 14 30.50 -33.41 -24.96
N ARG A 15 29.89 -34.57 -24.72
CA ARG A 15 28.43 -34.71 -24.55
C ARG A 15 28.02 -34.20 -23.17
N MET A 16 27.34 -33.06 -23.09
CA MET A 16 26.66 -32.62 -21.87
C MET A 16 25.40 -33.47 -21.64
N ASN A 17 25.31 -34.06 -20.45
CA ASN A 17 24.21 -34.90 -20.01
C ASN A 17 22.91 -34.08 -19.82
N ALA A 18 21.83 -34.52 -20.49
CA ALA A 18 20.50 -33.89 -20.53
C ALA A 18 19.68 -33.94 -19.23
N ARG A 19 20.33 -33.94 -18.04
CA ARG A 19 19.65 -34.00 -16.73
C ARG A 19 19.52 -32.64 -16.02
N TRP A 20 20.17 -31.60 -16.54
CA TRP A 20 20.09 -30.24 -15.96
C TRP A 20 18.78 -29.46 -16.18
N PRO A 21 18.02 -29.60 -17.29
CA PRO A 21 16.83 -28.77 -17.48
C PRO A 21 15.66 -29.16 -16.55
N LEU A 22 15.61 -30.40 -16.05
CA LEU A 22 14.54 -30.87 -15.16
C LEU A 22 14.62 -30.28 -13.74
N CYS A 23 15.82 -30.03 -13.21
CA CYS A 23 15.97 -29.38 -11.90
C CYS A 23 15.62 -27.89 -11.94
N VAL A 24 15.93 -27.19 -13.04
CA VAL A 24 15.61 -25.76 -13.19
C VAL A 24 14.10 -25.55 -13.36
N VAL A 25 13.43 -26.40 -14.12
CA VAL A 25 11.95 -26.35 -14.26
C VAL A 25 11.27 -26.73 -12.95
N GLY A 26 11.79 -27.71 -12.20
CA GLY A 26 11.25 -28.08 -10.89
C GLY A 26 11.34 -26.95 -9.84
N VAL A 27 12.48 -26.25 -9.79
CA VAL A 27 12.67 -25.08 -8.91
C VAL A 27 11.83 -23.88 -9.36
N ALA A 28 11.75 -23.61 -10.66
CA ALA A 28 10.88 -22.56 -11.20
C ALA A 28 9.40 -22.83 -10.94
N VAL A 29 8.95 -24.09 -11.07
CA VAL A 29 7.58 -24.49 -10.73
C VAL A 29 7.34 -24.37 -9.22
N LEU A 30 8.29 -24.72 -8.34
CA LEU A 30 8.16 -24.51 -6.90
C LEU A 30 8.13 -23.03 -6.48
N ILE A 31 8.86 -22.16 -7.18
CA ILE A 31 8.83 -20.70 -6.94
C ILE A 31 7.54 -20.07 -7.50
N LEU A 32 7.01 -20.60 -8.62
CA LEU A 32 5.76 -20.13 -9.23
C LEU A 32 4.50 -20.76 -8.59
N SER A 33 4.64 -21.91 -7.91
CA SER A 33 3.58 -22.60 -7.17
C SER A 33 3.61 -22.36 -5.67
N ALA A 34 4.54 -21.52 -5.18
CA ALA A 34 4.34 -20.74 -3.98
C ALA A 34 3.15 -19.82 -4.26
N GLY A 35 1.94 -20.39 -4.16
CA GLY A 35 0.68 -19.70 -4.34
C GLY A 35 0.74 -18.43 -3.53
N SER A 36 0.28 -17.33 -4.13
CA SER A 36 0.23 -15.99 -3.57
C SER A 36 0.11 -16.07 -2.06
N ALA A 37 1.25 -16.02 -1.37
CA ALA A 37 1.28 -15.97 0.07
C ALA A 37 0.76 -14.58 0.38
N SER A 38 -0.56 -14.48 0.50
CA SER A 38 -1.23 -13.28 0.96
C SER A 38 -0.68 -13.05 2.35
N GLY A 39 0.34 -12.20 2.45
CA GLY A 39 0.89 -11.79 3.73
C GLY A 39 -0.27 -11.29 4.56
N MET A 40 -0.52 -11.91 5.71
CA MET A 40 -1.48 -11.37 6.65
C MET A 40 -0.95 -10.02 7.10
N ASN A 41 -1.74 -8.97 6.92
CA ASN A 41 -1.38 -7.68 7.47
C ASN A 41 -1.49 -7.76 9.00
N LEU A 42 -0.32 -7.82 9.65
CA LEU A 42 -0.19 -7.98 11.09
C LEU A 42 0.00 -6.59 11.73
N TYR A 43 -1.12 -5.91 11.98
CA TYR A 43 -1.12 -4.55 12.52
C TYR A 43 -0.79 -4.48 14.01
N ALA A 44 -0.41 -3.29 14.48
CA ALA A 44 -0.35 -2.97 15.91
C ALA A 44 -1.60 -2.19 16.32
N TYR A 45 -2.34 -2.68 17.31
CA TYR A 45 -3.65 -2.14 17.71
C TYR A 45 -3.62 -1.46 19.08
N ASP A 46 -4.42 -0.42 19.27
CA ASP A 46 -4.60 0.21 20.58
C ASP A 46 -5.17 -0.78 21.63
N LEU A 47 -5.02 -0.45 22.92
CA LEU A 47 -5.40 -1.33 24.02
C LEU A 47 -6.87 -1.75 23.98
N ASP A 48 -7.78 -0.82 23.68
CA ASP A 48 -9.22 -1.12 23.67
C ASP A 48 -9.54 -2.09 22.54
N SER A 49 -8.92 -1.90 21.37
CA SER A 49 -9.04 -2.81 20.24
C SER A 49 -8.49 -4.20 20.55
N LEU A 50 -7.38 -4.31 21.28
CA LEU A 50 -6.84 -5.60 21.71
C LEU A 50 -7.80 -6.33 22.66
N ILE A 51 -8.41 -5.62 23.60
CA ILE A 51 -9.43 -6.18 24.50
C ILE A 51 -10.67 -6.62 23.71
N TYR A 52 -11.13 -5.78 22.79
CA TYR A 52 -12.33 -6.00 21.97
C TYR A 52 -12.17 -7.25 21.08
N MET A 53 -10.99 -7.42 20.47
CA MET A 53 -10.70 -8.56 19.61
C MET A 53 -10.48 -9.87 20.36
N SER A 54 -10.20 -9.83 21.67
CA SER A 54 -9.79 -11.01 22.44
C SER A 54 -10.95 -11.66 23.16
N THR A 55 -10.97 -13.00 23.17
CA THR A 55 -11.86 -13.79 24.03
C THR A 55 -11.24 -13.99 25.41
N GLU A 56 -9.91 -14.08 25.49
CA GLU A 56 -9.17 -14.27 26.74
C GLU A 56 -8.11 -13.18 26.91
N VAL A 57 -7.91 -12.72 28.15
CA VAL A 57 -6.83 -11.80 28.50
C VAL A 57 -6.19 -12.30 29.78
N ILE A 58 -4.91 -12.68 29.70
CA ILE A 58 -4.18 -13.32 30.80
C ILE A 58 -2.80 -12.69 31.00
N GLU A 59 -2.25 -12.84 32.20
CA GLU A 59 -0.81 -12.74 32.43
C GLU A 59 -0.23 -14.13 32.70
N GLY A 60 1.01 -14.34 32.30
CA GLY A 60 1.68 -15.60 32.57
C GLY A 60 3.16 -15.59 32.25
N THR A 61 3.78 -16.73 32.51
CA THR A 61 5.19 -16.99 32.21
C THR A 61 5.29 -17.96 31.05
N LEU A 62 6.07 -17.62 30.03
CA LEU A 62 6.23 -18.46 28.85
C LEU A 62 6.98 -19.77 29.17
N GLY A 63 6.48 -20.87 28.60
CA GLY A 63 7.08 -22.19 28.67
C GLY A 63 8.27 -22.39 27.73
N GLN A 64 8.81 -23.60 27.69
CA GLN A 64 9.95 -23.94 26.85
C GLN A 64 9.61 -23.74 25.36
N GLY A 65 10.34 -22.88 24.66
CA GLY A 65 10.09 -22.59 23.25
C GLY A 65 8.98 -21.55 22.99
N ALA A 66 8.38 -20.98 24.04
CA ALA A 66 7.29 -20.01 23.97
C ALA A 66 6.04 -20.52 23.22
N ASP A 67 5.84 -21.83 23.17
CA ASP A 67 4.66 -22.52 22.62
C ASP A 67 3.53 -22.70 23.66
N SER A 68 3.75 -22.20 24.86
CA SER A 68 2.85 -22.34 26.00
C SER A 68 3.05 -21.22 27.00
N VAL A 69 2.03 -20.97 27.81
CA VAL A 69 2.08 -20.01 28.92
C VAL A 69 1.43 -20.62 30.16
N THR A 70 2.11 -20.52 31.30
CA THR A 70 1.50 -20.82 32.60
C THR A 70 0.85 -19.56 33.14
N VAL A 71 -0.47 -19.61 33.32
CA VAL A 71 -1.30 -18.48 33.73
C VAL A 71 -0.98 -18.09 35.17
N THR A 72 -0.60 -16.83 35.38
CA THR A 72 -0.36 -16.25 36.71
C THR A 72 -1.50 -15.31 37.12
N ARG A 73 -2.23 -14.74 36.16
CA ARG A 73 -3.42 -13.93 36.40
C ARG A 73 -4.39 -14.03 35.21
N VAL A 74 -5.68 -13.96 35.50
CA VAL A 74 -6.75 -13.93 34.51
C VAL A 74 -7.48 -12.60 34.63
N HIS A 75 -7.62 -11.90 33.51
CA HIS A 75 -8.36 -10.64 33.42
C HIS A 75 -9.70 -10.85 32.70
N LYS A 76 -9.70 -11.62 31.61
CA LYS A 76 -10.88 -11.96 30.79
C LYS A 76 -10.85 -13.43 30.40
N GLY A 77 -12.03 -14.06 30.38
CA GLY A 77 -12.25 -15.37 29.78
C GLY A 77 -12.36 -16.52 30.79
N GLN A 78 -12.08 -17.74 30.34
CA GLN A 78 -12.42 -18.99 31.05
C GLN A 78 -11.26 -19.63 31.81
N PHE A 79 -10.02 -19.20 31.59
CA PHE A 79 -8.86 -19.78 32.25
C PHE A 79 -8.84 -19.56 33.76
N SER A 80 -8.04 -20.37 34.45
CA SER A 80 -7.70 -20.25 35.87
C SER A 80 -6.21 -20.06 36.08
N VAL A 81 -5.84 -19.44 37.21
CA VAL A 81 -4.42 -19.33 37.62
C VAL A 81 -3.83 -20.73 37.79
N GLY A 82 -2.66 -20.96 37.20
CA GLY A 82 -1.97 -22.26 37.16
C GLY A 82 -2.24 -23.07 35.90
N ASP A 83 -3.24 -22.72 35.08
CA ASP A 83 -3.47 -23.38 33.80
C ASP A 83 -2.27 -23.22 32.88
N THR A 84 -2.02 -24.21 32.04
CA THR A 84 -1.05 -24.12 30.95
C THR A 84 -1.80 -24.03 29.63
N VAL A 85 -1.68 -22.90 28.96
CA VAL A 85 -2.36 -22.63 27.70
C VAL A 85 -1.39 -22.87 26.56
N ALA A 86 -1.78 -23.69 25.58
CA ALA A 86 -1.00 -23.90 24.36
C ALA A 86 -1.14 -22.68 23.44
N LEU A 87 -0.01 -22.18 22.96
CA LEU A 87 0.10 -21.00 22.13
C LEU A 87 0.70 -21.37 20.77
N GLU A 88 0.24 -20.67 19.74
CA GLU A 88 0.80 -20.77 18.41
C GLU A 88 1.03 -19.35 17.84
N ALA A 89 1.86 -19.21 16.80
CA ALA A 89 2.24 -17.93 16.20
C ALA A 89 3.04 -16.96 17.11
N MET A 90 3.54 -17.45 18.25
CA MET A 90 4.46 -16.69 19.13
C MET A 90 5.83 -16.44 18.48
N ASP A 91 6.16 -17.22 17.45
CA ASP A 91 7.34 -17.06 16.61
C ASP A 91 7.29 -15.82 15.71
N PHE A 92 6.21 -15.03 15.68
CA PHE A 92 6.24 -13.70 15.06
C PHE A 92 6.81 -12.61 15.98
N PHE A 93 6.96 -12.86 17.28
CA PHE A 93 7.37 -11.86 18.25
C PHE A 93 8.87 -11.95 18.55
N ARG A 94 9.53 -10.80 18.59
CA ARG A 94 10.98 -10.69 18.81
C ARG A 94 11.35 -9.58 19.79
N LYS A 95 12.29 -9.89 20.66
CA LYS A 95 13.03 -8.94 21.50
C LYS A 95 14.14 -8.31 20.66
N GLY A 96 14.35 -7.00 20.75
CA GLY A 96 15.47 -6.31 20.08
C GLY A 96 15.09 -5.53 18.82
N SER A 97 16.11 -5.22 18.00
CA SER A 97 15.96 -4.44 16.76
C SER A 97 15.75 -5.36 15.55
N PHE A 98 15.49 -4.79 14.38
CA PHE A 98 15.41 -5.56 13.13
C PHE A 98 16.71 -6.34 12.83
N MET A 99 17.86 -5.76 13.17
CA MET A 99 19.19 -6.35 12.93
C MET A 99 19.60 -7.36 14.01
N GLU A 100 19.08 -7.21 15.23
CA GLU A 100 19.43 -8.03 16.40
C GLU A 100 18.17 -8.54 17.10
N SER A 101 17.35 -9.29 16.36
CA SER A 101 16.09 -9.82 16.87
C SER A 101 16.31 -11.18 17.55
N ARG A 102 15.96 -11.29 18.83
CA ARG A 102 15.92 -12.55 19.59
C ARG A 102 14.48 -12.99 19.75
N ARG A 103 14.22 -14.30 19.80
CA ARG A 103 12.89 -14.82 20.09
C ARG A 103 12.50 -14.52 21.54
N LEU A 104 11.19 -14.54 21.81
CA LEU A 104 10.72 -14.75 23.18
C LEU A 104 11.22 -16.10 23.68
N GLU A 105 11.52 -16.19 24.96
CA GLU A 105 12.11 -17.38 25.56
C GLU A 105 11.39 -17.79 26.84
N ALA A 106 11.67 -19.01 27.30
CA ALA A 106 11.09 -19.53 28.51
C ALA A 106 11.42 -18.62 29.70
N GLY A 107 10.44 -18.36 30.55
CA GLY A 107 10.58 -17.47 31.69
C GLY A 107 10.26 -16.00 31.41
N ASP A 108 10.10 -15.58 30.15
CA ASP A 108 9.60 -14.24 29.85
C ASP A 108 8.17 -14.09 30.42
N GLU A 109 7.95 -13.00 31.15
CA GLU A 109 6.64 -12.63 31.69
C GLU A 109 5.87 -11.78 30.69
N VAL A 110 4.60 -12.13 30.45
CA VAL A 110 3.79 -11.52 29.40
C VAL A 110 2.35 -11.27 29.83
N THR A 111 1.74 -10.22 29.27
CA THR A 111 0.27 -10.14 29.13
C THR A 111 -0.11 -10.55 27.71
N LEU A 112 -1.09 -11.44 27.58
CA LEU A 112 -1.56 -11.98 26.33
C LEU A 112 -3.04 -11.66 26.11
N PHE A 113 -3.32 -11.18 24.90
CA PHE A 113 -4.64 -10.90 24.35
C PHE A 113 -4.94 -11.98 23.32
N LEU A 114 -5.76 -12.96 23.69
CA LEU A 114 -5.86 -14.23 22.97
C LEU A 114 -7.25 -14.44 22.36
N VAL A 115 -7.24 -15.15 21.23
CA VAL A 115 -8.41 -15.78 20.63
C VAL A 115 -8.12 -17.26 20.41
N ARG A 116 -9.16 -18.09 20.40
CA ARG A 116 -9.00 -19.50 20.05
C ARG A 116 -8.48 -19.61 18.61
N ALA A 117 -7.42 -20.39 18.43
CA ALA A 117 -6.85 -20.65 17.12
C ALA A 117 -7.85 -21.45 16.26
N THR A 118 -7.92 -21.11 14.98
CA THR A 118 -8.69 -21.85 13.97
C THR A 118 -7.74 -22.27 12.86
N ALA A 119 -8.02 -23.34 12.12
CA ALA A 119 -7.13 -23.78 11.06
C ALA A 119 -6.97 -22.66 10.00
N GLN A 120 -5.73 -22.30 9.68
CA GLN A 120 -5.40 -21.30 8.65
C GLN A 120 -4.30 -21.83 7.73
N PHE A 121 -4.08 -21.13 6.62
CA PHE A 121 -3.08 -21.53 5.60
C PHE A 121 -1.67 -21.78 6.16
N LEU A 122 -1.25 -21.06 7.21
CA LEU A 122 0.08 -21.20 7.80
C LEU A 122 0.18 -22.22 8.95
N TYR A 123 -0.94 -22.57 9.57
CA TYR A 123 -0.97 -23.38 10.78
C TYR A 123 -2.13 -24.37 10.71
N ASP A 124 -1.79 -25.66 10.69
CA ASP A 124 -2.75 -26.75 10.76
C ASP A 124 -3.18 -26.92 12.23
N ILE A 125 -4.31 -26.31 12.58
CA ILE A 125 -4.89 -26.39 13.92
C ILE A 125 -5.94 -27.50 13.92
N PRO A 126 -5.76 -28.59 14.68
CA PRO A 126 -6.74 -29.66 14.73
C PRO A 126 -8.11 -29.15 15.20
N GLU A 127 -9.17 -29.66 14.59
CA GLU A 127 -10.53 -29.33 15.01
C GLU A 127 -10.75 -29.67 16.48
N GLY A 128 -11.29 -28.73 17.25
CA GLY A 128 -11.52 -28.91 18.68
C GLY A 128 -10.28 -28.75 19.57
N ALA A 129 -9.08 -28.53 19.01
CA ALA A 129 -7.90 -28.23 19.83
C ALA A 129 -8.10 -26.96 20.67
N GLU A 130 -7.54 -26.96 21.88
CA GLU A 130 -7.49 -25.81 22.79
C GLU A 130 -6.15 -25.06 22.63
N ILE A 131 -5.88 -24.64 21.40
CA ILE A 131 -4.73 -23.83 21.03
C ILE A 131 -5.21 -22.39 20.84
N TYR A 132 -4.41 -21.43 21.28
CA TYR A 132 -4.74 -20.01 21.23
C TYR A 132 -3.69 -19.22 20.47
N TRP A 133 -4.12 -18.15 19.82
CA TRP A 133 -3.23 -17.19 19.19
C TRP A 133 -3.32 -15.84 19.90
N PRO A 134 -2.20 -15.14 20.07
CA PRO A 134 -2.28 -13.72 20.32
C PRO A 134 -2.96 -13.04 19.12
N VAL A 135 -3.92 -12.16 19.40
CA VAL A 135 -4.40 -11.23 18.37
C VAL A 135 -3.20 -10.42 17.84
N PRO A 136 -3.25 -9.84 16.62
CA PRO A 136 -2.13 -9.05 16.09
C PRO A 136 -1.65 -8.00 17.11
N SER A 137 -0.34 -7.99 17.43
CA SER A 137 0.29 -7.19 18.51
C SER A 137 -0.20 -7.42 19.95
N GLY A 138 -0.97 -8.49 20.17
CA GLY A 138 -1.60 -8.89 21.43
C GLY A 138 -0.67 -9.52 22.47
N VAL A 139 0.65 -9.42 22.29
CA VAL A 139 1.64 -9.78 23.31
C VAL A 139 2.16 -8.49 23.93
N LYS A 140 2.23 -8.41 25.26
CA LYS A 140 2.94 -7.35 26.00
C LYS A 140 4.01 -7.99 26.87
N LEU A 141 5.25 -7.53 26.74
CA LEU A 141 6.39 -8.08 27.47
C LEU A 141 6.63 -7.29 28.76
N HIS A 142 6.77 -7.99 29.87
CA HIS A 142 7.11 -7.42 31.18
C HIS A 142 8.63 -7.50 31.33
N ILE A 143 9.29 -6.35 31.33
CA ILE A 143 10.75 -6.26 31.41
C ILE A 143 11.17 -4.98 32.12
N ASP A 144 12.15 -5.06 32.99
CA ASP A 144 12.70 -3.91 33.73
C ASP A 144 11.62 -3.08 34.46
N ASN A 145 10.65 -3.76 35.09
CA ASN A 145 9.48 -3.15 35.74
C ASN A 145 8.64 -2.27 34.78
N LYS A 146 8.56 -2.64 33.51
CA LYS A 146 7.74 -1.98 32.49
C LYS A 146 6.99 -3.00 31.65
N VAL A 147 5.81 -2.63 31.19
CA VAL A 147 5.03 -3.39 30.21
C VAL A 147 5.18 -2.75 28.84
N LEU A 148 5.79 -3.48 27.90
CA LEU A 148 6.09 -3.01 26.55
C LEU A 148 5.26 -3.74 25.50
N GLY A 149 4.64 -2.96 24.60
CA GLY A 149 3.99 -3.48 23.40
C GLY A 149 4.97 -3.88 22.30
N PHE A 150 4.45 -4.53 21.26
CA PHE A 150 5.20 -4.85 20.05
C PHE A 150 4.63 -4.09 18.86
N ARG A 151 5.50 -3.72 17.91
CA ARG A 151 5.14 -3.08 16.64
C ARG A 151 5.78 -3.81 15.47
N GLN A 152 5.08 -3.85 14.34
CA GLN A 152 5.64 -4.36 13.10
C GLN A 152 6.18 -3.18 12.27
N MET A 153 7.46 -3.20 11.92
CA MET A 153 8.11 -2.12 11.14
C MET A 153 8.04 -2.37 9.63
N SER A 154 7.87 -3.63 9.22
CA SER A 154 7.80 -4.05 7.82
C SER A 154 6.80 -5.20 7.70
N ASN A 155 5.95 -5.18 6.68
CA ASN A 155 4.95 -6.21 6.44
C ASN A 155 5.18 -6.85 5.05
N PRO A 156 5.37 -8.18 4.95
CA PRO A 156 5.47 -9.14 6.06
C PRO A 156 6.75 -8.96 6.88
N GLY A 157 6.69 -9.22 8.19
CA GLY A 157 7.85 -9.14 9.08
C GLY A 157 7.50 -9.46 10.54
N PRO A 158 8.49 -9.64 11.43
CA PRO A 158 8.23 -9.90 12.83
C PRO A 158 7.71 -8.67 13.56
N TYR A 159 6.96 -8.91 14.62
CA TYR A 159 6.67 -7.94 15.67
C TYR A 159 7.92 -7.73 16.53
N LEU A 160 8.39 -6.48 16.62
CA LEU A 160 9.53 -6.09 17.44
C LEU A 160 9.03 -5.35 18.67
N VAL A 161 9.60 -5.66 19.84
CA VAL A 161 9.29 -4.93 21.08
C VAL A 161 9.57 -3.44 20.90
N ASN A 162 8.61 -2.59 21.30
CA ASN A 162 8.70 -1.15 21.09
C ASN A 162 9.59 -0.50 22.15
N ARG A 163 10.88 -0.32 21.82
CA ARG A 163 11.89 0.31 22.70
C ARG A 163 12.22 1.76 22.33
N HIS A 164 11.42 2.40 21.49
CA HIS A 164 11.63 3.81 21.16
C HIS A 164 11.45 4.67 22.42
N GLU A 165 12.19 5.79 22.55
CA GLU A 165 12.18 6.64 23.75
C GLU A 165 10.77 7.02 24.22
N ASN A 166 9.92 7.48 23.31
CA ASN A 166 8.53 7.78 23.64
C ASN A 166 7.75 6.57 24.20
N ALA A 167 7.92 5.38 23.62
CA ALA A 167 7.25 4.17 24.12
C ALA A 167 7.73 3.83 25.53
N LEU A 168 9.02 4.01 25.81
CA LEU A 168 9.60 3.82 27.14
C LEU A 168 9.16 4.90 28.15
N ALA A 169 8.88 6.11 27.69
CA ALA A 169 8.41 7.23 28.51
C ALA A 169 6.95 7.04 28.95
N PHE A 170 6.13 6.43 28.11
CA PHE A 170 4.73 6.14 28.42
C PHE A 170 4.51 4.78 29.09
N ALA A 171 5.50 3.88 29.03
CA ALA A 171 5.36 2.51 29.53
C ALA A 171 5.03 2.50 31.03
N LYS A 172 3.92 1.84 31.37
CA LYS A 172 3.52 1.61 32.76
C LYS A 172 4.34 0.49 33.37
N ASP A 173 4.49 0.50 34.68
CA ASP A 173 4.89 -0.70 35.41
C ASP A 173 3.76 -1.75 35.37
N PRO A 174 4.03 -3.02 35.76
CA PRO A 174 3.01 -4.08 35.70
C PRO A 174 1.73 -3.76 36.48
N GLU A 175 1.81 -3.07 37.62
CA GLU A 175 0.61 -2.77 38.42
C GLU A 175 -0.22 -1.65 37.80
N GLY A 176 0.42 -0.55 37.40
CA GLY A 176 -0.27 0.54 36.69
C GLY A 176 -0.84 0.08 35.34
N PHE A 177 -0.23 -0.90 34.68
CA PHE A 177 -0.79 -1.51 33.48
C PHE A 177 -2.05 -2.34 33.80
N ARG A 178 -2.07 -3.09 34.91
CA ARG A 178 -3.25 -3.86 35.34
C ARG A 178 -4.42 -2.96 35.69
N GLU A 179 -4.19 -1.88 36.43
CA GLU A 179 -5.21 -0.89 36.76
C GLU A 179 -5.85 -0.32 35.49
N LEU A 180 -5.00 0.10 34.53
CA LEU A 180 -5.44 0.56 33.23
C LEU A 180 -6.24 -0.52 32.49
N LEU A 181 -5.74 -1.76 32.45
CA LEU A 181 -6.39 -2.86 31.75
C LEU A 181 -7.81 -3.13 32.28
N VAL A 182 -8.00 -3.17 33.60
CA VAL A 182 -9.31 -3.38 34.25
C VAL A 182 -10.27 -2.23 33.93
N GLU A 183 -9.80 -0.99 34.00
CA GLU A 183 -10.59 0.19 33.64
C GLU A 183 -11.07 0.10 32.18
N ARG A 184 -10.13 -0.17 31.25
CA ARG A 184 -10.45 -0.24 29.82
C ARG A 184 -11.34 -1.43 29.49
N MET A 185 -11.19 -2.56 30.17
CA MET A 185 -12.06 -3.72 29.95
C MET A 185 -13.53 -3.42 30.22
N THR A 186 -13.83 -2.71 31.31
CA THR A 186 -15.21 -2.33 31.63
C THR A 186 -15.83 -1.49 30.52
N TYR A 187 -15.08 -0.49 30.02
CA TYR A 187 -15.51 0.33 28.88
C TYR A 187 -15.69 -0.49 27.59
N VAL A 188 -14.78 -1.41 27.30
CA VAL A 188 -14.84 -2.23 26.09
C VAL A 188 -15.97 -3.24 26.12
N ASP A 189 -16.33 -3.78 27.27
CA ASP A 189 -17.46 -4.71 27.39
C ASP A 189 -18.79 -4.02 27.02
N GLU A 190 -18.99 -2.76 27.47
CA GLU A 190 -20.13 -1.93 27.07
C GLU A 190 -20.15 -1.67 25.56
N LEU A 191 -19.01 -1.28 24.98
CA LEU A 191 -18.87 -1.10 23.53
C LEU A 191 -19.13 -2.40 22.75
N THR A 192 -18.66 -3.54 23.28
CA THR A 192 -18.82 -4.83 22.62
C THR A 192 -20.28 -5.23 22.53
N ALA A 193 -21.05 -5.03 23.60
CA ALA A 193 -22.47 -5.30 23.61
C ALA A 193 -23.24 -4.42 22.61
N GLU A 194 -22.86 -3.15 22.45
CA GLU A 194 -23.49 -2.24 21.49
C GLU A 194 -23.09 -2.55 20.05
N LEU A 195 -21.80 -2.80 19.78
CA LEU A 195 -21.28 -3.17 18.46
C LEU A 195 -21.76 -4.54 17.99
N ALA A 196 -22.14 -5.45 18.90
CA ALA A 196 -22.71 -6.74 18.54
C ALA A 196 -24.15 -6.67 17.99
N ARG A 197 -24.85 -5.53 18.15
CA ARG A 197 -26.19 -5.35 17.59
C ARG A 197 -26.15 -5.28 16.05
N PRO A 198 -27.20 -5.74 15.35
CA PRO A 198 -27.30 -5.56 13.91
C PRO A 198 -27.15 -4.08 13.49
N ALA A 199 -26.47 -3.82 12.37
CA ALA A 199 -26.22 -2.45 11.89
C ALA A 199 -27.50 -1.62 11.67
N ALA A 200 -28.61 -2.28 11.35
CA ALA A 200 -29.92 -1.65 11.19
C ALA A 200 -30.52 -1.14 12.51
N GLU A 201 -30.15 -1.75 13.64
CA GLU A 201 -30.65 -1.42 14.98
C GLU A 201 -29.76 -0.40 15.70
N GLN A 202 -28.52 -0.23 15.26
CA GLN A 202 -27.60 0.75 15.82
C GLN A 202 -27.95 2.17 15.39
N SER A 203 -27.88 3.10 16.34
CA SER A 203 -28.07 4.52 16.07
C SER A 203 -26.88 5.08 15.31
N ILE A 204 -27.14 5.74 14.17
CA ILE A 204 -26.10 6.46 13.42
C ILE A 204 -25.45 7.58 14.26
N ASP A 205 -26.23 8.22 15.15
CA ASP A 205 -25.70 9.25 16.04
C ASP A 205 -24.68 8.66 17.01
N TRP A 206 -24.98 7.49 17.57
CA TRP A 206 -24.06 6.80 18.47
C TRP A 206 -22.80 6.32 17.76
N LEU A 207 -22.93 5.75 16.55
CA LEU A 207 -21.78 5.34 15.74
C LEU A 207 -20.89 6.54 15.40
N CYS A 208 -21.48 7.67 15.01
CA CYS A 208 -20.74 8.90 14.74
C CYS A 208 -20.05 9.44 16.01
N GLU A 209 -20.73 9.42 17.16
CA GLU A 209 -20.13 9.82 18.44
C GLU A 209 -18.94 8.93 18.80
N LEU A 210 -19.07 7.61 18.63
CA LEU A 210 -17.96 6.67 18.83
C LEU A 210 -16.79 7.00 17.91
N LEU A 211 -17.03 7.20 16.60
CA LEU A 211 -15.97 7.56 15.64
C LEU A 211 -15.27 8.87 16.03
N ASP A 212 -16.01 9.88 16.49
CA ASP A 212 -15.45 11.15 16.96
C ASP A 212 -14.61 10.96 18.23
N GLN A 213 -15.09 10.19 19.22
CA GLN A 213 -14.32 9.86 20.42
C GLN A 213 -13.01 9.13 20.07
N ARG A 214 -13.07 8.12 19.20
CA ARG A 214 -11.91 7.33 18.77
C ARG A 214 -10.90 8.17 17.96
N SER A 215 -11.38 9.11 17.17
CA SER A 215 -10.52 10.04 16.41
C SER A 215 -9.61 10.90 17.30
N LYS A 216 -10.04 11.14 18.54
CA LYS A 216 -9.40 12.00 19.54
C LYS A 216 -8.55 11.25 20.55
N LEU A 217 -8.32 9.94 20.36
CA LEU A 217 -7.41 9.18 21.23
C LEU A 217 -6.03 9.84 21.32
N SER A 218 -5.50 9.89 22.55
CA SER A 218 -4.24 10.55 22.83
C SER A 218 -3.06 9.85 22.14
N PRO A 219 -1.97 10.58 21.84
CA PRO A 219 -0.74 9.97 21.37
C PRO A 219 -0.18 8.91 22.34
N GLU A 220 -0.38 9.05 23.65
CA GLU A 220 0.04 8.06 24.66
C GLU A 220 -0.61 6.70 24.39
N THR A 221 -1.94 6.66 24.23
CA THR A 221 -2.69 5.43 23.95
C THR A 221 -2.24 4.78 22.64
N ARG A 222 -1.97 5.58 21.60
CA ARG A 222 -1.56 5.09 20.29
C ARG A 222 -0.10 4.63 20.23
N GLN A 223 0.81 5.31 20.92
CA GLN A 223 2.23 4.99 20.88
C GLN A 223 2.60 3.76 21.72
N LEU A 224 1.84 3.50 22.79
CA LEU A 224 2.06 2.34 23.66
C LEU A 224 1.67 1.02 23.01
N PHE A 225 0.53 1.00 22.32
CA PHE A 225 -0.12 -0.24 21.93
C PHE A 225 -0.25 -0.41 20.42
N GLY A 226 -0.31 0.67 19.65
CA GLY A 226 -0.37 0.65 18.20
C GLY A 226 -1.30 1.73 17.63
N TRP A 227 -1.21 1.96 16.33
CA TRP A 227 -2.03 2.95 15.61
C TRP A 227 -3.29 2.36 14.99
N GLY A 228 -3.40 1.03 14.92
CA GLY A 228 -4.60 0.33 14.49
C GLY A 228 -5.72 0.49 15.50
N ASP A 229 -6.95 0.60 15.00
CA ASP A 229 -8.16 0.80 15.81
C ASP A 229 -9.27 -0.09 15.23
N TYR A 230 -9.40 -1.29 15.78
CA TYR A 230 -10.35 -2.29 15.32
C TYR A 230 -11.79 -1.92 15.69
N ILE A 231 -12.00 -1.23 16.82
CA ILE A 231 -13.31 -0.71 17.22
C ILE A 231 -13.82 0.30 16.18
N CYS A 232 -12.96 1.25 15.81
CA CYS A 232 -13.23 2.24 14.77
C CYS A 232 -13.52 1.58 13.41
N LYS A 233 -12.73 0.55 13.05
CA LYS A 233 -12.98 -0.27 11.85
C LYS A 233 -14.38 -0.91 11.86
N THR A 234 -14.77 -1.52 12.97
CA THR A 234 -16.10 -2.15 13.11
C THR A 234 -17.21 -1.10 13.01
N ALA A 235 -17.08 0.04 13.68
CA ALA A 235 -18.04 1.13 13.59
C ALA A 235 -18.19 1.65 12.14
N CYS A 236 -17.07 1.82 11.41
CA CYS A 236 -17.10 2.15 9.98
C CYS A 236 -17.84 1.12 9.14
N ALA A 237 -17.62 -0.18 9.39
CA ALA A 237 -18.31 -1.24 8.69
C ALA A 237 -19.83 -1.20 8.95
N HIS A 238 -20.27 -0.92 10.19
CA HIS A 238 -21.68 -0.73 10.48
C HIS A 238 -22.29 0.45 9.74
N VAL A 239 -21.62 1.61 9.71
CA VAL A 239 -22.08 2.77 8.93
C VAL A 239 -22.13 2.43 7.43
N ALA A 240 -21.09 1.79 6.89
CA ALA A 240 -21.01 1.42 5.49
C ALA A 240 -22.13 0.45 5.06
N ASN A 241 -22.46 -0.54 5.90
CA ASN A 241 -23.50 -1.54 5.65
C ASN A 241 -24.92 -0.97 5.64
N ARG A 242 -25.11 0.28 6.07
CA ARG A 242 -26.41 0.98 5.97
C ARG A 242 -26.66 1.53 4.57
N HIS A 243 -25.60 1.67 3.76
CA HIS A 243 -25.65 2.14 2.38
C HIS A 243 -26.36 3.49 2.17
N ASP A 244 -26.46 4.32 3.22
CA ASP A 244 -26.97 5.68 3.15
C ASP A 244 -25.81 6.66 2.91
N PRO A 245 -25.73 7.29 1.72
CA PRO A 245 -24.61 8.17 1.40
C PRO A 245 -24.49 9.40 2.32
N ALA A 246 -25.60 9.89 2.87
CA ALA A 246 -25.56 11.06 3.76
C ALA A 246 -25.01 10.70 5.14
N GLU A 247 -25.35 9.51 5.65
CA GLU A 247 -24.79 9.00 6.90
C GLU A 247 -23.29 8.67 6.75
N ILE A 248 -22.89 8.08 5.62
CA ILE A 248 -21.48 7.80 5.33
C ILE A 248 -20.70 9.11 5.18
N ASP A 249 -21.25 10.13 4.50
CA ASP A 249 -20.64 11.47 4.36
C ASP A 249 -20.45 12.15 5.73
N ARG A 250 -21.43 12.04 6.63
CA ARG A 250 -21.32 12.53 8.00
C ARG A 250 -20.18 11.86 8.76
N ALA A 251 -20.08 10.54 8.70
CA ALA A 251 -18.97 9.80 9.31
C ALA A 251 -17.62 10.19 8.69
N LEU A 252 -17.57 10.39 7.37
CA LEU A 252 -16.37 10.82 6.65
C LEU A 252 -15.93 12.23 7.08
N GLN A 253 -16.87 13.13 7.38
CA GLN A 253 -16.56 14.48 7.87
C GLN A 253 -15.82 14.45 9.22
N ILE A 254 -16.18 13.53 10.12
CA ILE A 254 -15.49 13.35 11.41
C ILE A 254 -14.01 13.01 11.18
N TYR A 255 -13.72 12.15 10.20
CA TYR A 255 -12.33 11.85 9.81
C TYR A 255 -11.60 13.07 9.26
N ARG A 256 -12.27 13.90 8.46
CA ARG A 256 -11.68 15.11 7.88
C ARG A 256 -11.34 16.15 8.95
N ASP A 257 -12.27 16.40 9.86
CA ASP A 257 -12.11 17.38 10.93
C ASP A 257 -10.96 17.02 11.89
N ASN A 258 -10.65 15.73 11.97
CA ASN A 258 -9.59 15.17 12.79
C ASN A 258 -8.38 14.69 11.97
N ALA A 259 -8.23 15.10 10.69
CA ALA A 259 -7.19 14.59 9.80
C ALA A 259 -5.75 14.77 10.34
N ALA A 260 -5.50 15.84 11.11
CA ALA A 260 -4.20 16.11 11.75
C ALA A 260 -3.82 15.04 12.80
N THR A 261 -4.79 14.53 13.56
CA THR A 261 -4.60 13.41 14.50
C THR A 261 -4.67 12.04 13.80
N ILE A 262 -5.38 11.95 12.67
CA ILE A 262 -5.67 10.70 11.93
C ILE A 262 -4.63 10.42 10.82
N ARG A 263 -3.58 11.23 10.63
CA ARG A 263 -2.55 11.05 9.58
C ARG A 263 -1.96 9.62 9.49
N TYR A 264 -2.10 8.81 10.55
CA TYR A 264 -1.64 7.42 10.65
C TYR A 264 -2.75 6.34 10.61
N MET A 265 -4.02 6.69 10.39
CA MET A 265 -5.18 5.78 10.29
C MET A 265 -5.83 5.71 8.89
N PRO A 266 -5.10 5.79 7.76
CA PRO A 266 -5.72 5.78 6.42
C PRO A 266 -6.46 4.47 6.05
N TRP A 267 -6.35 3.43 6.88
CA TRP A 267 -6.83 2.09 6.58
C TRP A 267 -8.32 1.89 6.89
N HIS A 268 -8.86 2.58 7.91
CA HIS A 268 -10.27 2.40 8.33
C HIS A 268 -11.24 3.20 7.49
N THR A 269 -10.80 4.33 6.94
CA THR A 269 -11.58 5.03 5.92
C THR A 269 -11.87 4.12 4.74
N GLY A 270 -10.97 3.20 4.39
CA GLY A 270 -11.23 2.22 3.34
C GLY A 270 -12.49 1.38 3.57
N ASP A 271 -12.79 0.99 4.82
CA ASP A 271 -14.00 0.22 5.14
C ASP A 271 -15.26 1.09 5.12
N LEU A 272 -15.19 2.33 5.63
CA LEU A 272 -16.29 3.29 5.52
C LEU A 272 -16.65 3.59 4.05
N LEU A 273 -15.62 3.82 3.23
CA LEU A 273 -15.77 4.22 1.83
C LEU A 273 -16.39 3.12 0.95
N LYS A 274 -16.29 1.85 1.37
CA LYS A 274 -17.02 0.74 0.70
C LYS A 274 -18.53 0.93 0.76
N GLY A 275 -19.07 1.69 1.72
CA GLY A 275 -20.51 1.98 1.79
C GLY A 275 -21.03 2.73 0.56
N PHE A 276 -20.18 3.53 -0.11
CA PHE A 276 -20.53 4.24 -1.35
C PHE A 276 -20.57 3.35 -2.59
N ALA A 277 -20.32 2.06 -2.45
CA ALA A 277 -20.27 1.13 -3.58
C ALA A 277 -21.62 0.78 -4.22
N THR A 278 -22.72 1.33 -3.72
CA THR A 278 -24.03 1.22 -4.36
C THR A 278 -24.15 2.22 -5.52
N PRO A 279 -25.08 2.03 -6.48
CA PRO A 279 -25.35 3.04 -7.50
C PRO A 279 -25.64 4.42 -6.89
N THR A 280 -26.48 4.48 -5.85
CA THR A 280 -26.80 5.72 -5.13
C THR A 280 -25.56 6.35 -4.48
N GLY A 281 -24.70 5.53 -3.87
CA GLY A 281 -23.44 5.99 -3.30
C GLY A 281 -22.49 6.58 -4.33
N ARG A 282 -22.36 5.95 -5.51
CA ARG A 282 -21.56 6.48 -6.63
C ARG A 282 -22.13 7.79 -7.17
N GLU A 283 -23.44 7.89 -7.37
CA GLU A 283 -24.07 9.14 -7.80
C GLU A 283 -23.84 10.27 -6.79
N PHE A 284 -23.93 9.96 -5.49
CA PHE A 284 -23.64 10.92 -4.44
C PHE A 284 -22.20 11.44 -4.54
N LEU A 285 -21.21 10.55 -4.73
CA LEU A 285 -19.81 10.94 -4.88
C LEU A 285 -19.58 11.82 -6.12
N LEU A 286 -20.17 11.45 -7.26
CA LEU A 286 -20.07 12.26 -8.49
C LEU A 286 -20.72 13.63 -8.31
N ALA A 287 -21.86 13.70 -7.63
CA ALA A 287 -22.52 14.96 -7.31
C ALA A 287 -21.64 15.86 -6.43
N LYS A 288 -21.01 15.31 -5.38
CA LYS A 288 -20.07 16.04 -4.52
C LYS A 288 -18.83 16.54 -5.26
N LEU A 289 -18.30 15.75 -6.19
CA LEU A 289 -17.15 16.14 -7.01
C LEU A 289 -17.52 17.26 -8.01
N ALA A 290 -18.75 17.27 -8.53
CA ALA A 290 -19.23 18.30 -9.44
C ALA A 290 -19.68 19.59 -8.73
N ASP A 291 -19.94 19.53 -7.42
CA ASP A 291 -20.44 20.67 -6.65
C ASP A 291 -19.37 21.78 -6.51
N PRO A 292 -19.62 23.00 -7.02
CA PRO A 292 -18.67 24.10 -6.92
C PRO A 292 -18.52 24.66 -5.49
N SER A 293 -19.45 24.35 -4.58
CA SER A 293 -19.37 24.77 -3.17
C SER A 293 -18.45 23.90 -2.31
N VAL A 294 -18.10 22.71 -2.82
CA VAL A 294 -17.19 21.77 -2.16
C VAL A 294 -15.75 22.16 -2.49
N ASP A 295 -14.93 22.37 -1.46
CA ASP A 295 -13.51 22.73 -1.60
C ASP A 295 -12.65 21.58 -2.17
N ASP A 296 -11.45 21.90 -2.65
CA ASP A 296 -10.57 20.92 -3.31
C ASP A 296 -10.07 19.82 -2.37
N ALA A 297 -9.91 20.10 -1.07
CA ALA A 297 -9.50 19.10 -0.09
C ALA A 297 -10.61 18.07 0.16
N ALA A 298 -11.86 18.53 0.22
CA ALA A 298 -13.06 17.71 0.26
C ALA A 298 -13.18 16.88 -1.02
N LYS A 299 -13.05 17.50 -2.20
CA LYS A 299 -13.09 16.82 -3.49
C LYS A 299 -12.04 15.73 -3.60
N LEU A 300 -10.81 15.97 -3.12
CA LEU A 300 -9.78 14.94 -3.08
C LEU A 300 -10.19 13.75 -2.19
N THR A 301 -10.88 14.00 -1.08
CA THR A 301 -11.42 12.94 -0.22
C THR A 301 -12.50 12.14 -0.94
N TYR A 302 -13.44 12.81 -1.64
CA TYR A 302 -14.46 12.14 -2.44
C TYR A 302 -13.88 11.40 -3.66
N ALA A 303 -12.79 11.88 -4.26
CA ALA A 303 -12.11 11.18 -5.34
C ALA A 303 -11.43 9.88 -4.86
N LYS A 304 -10.83 9.90 -3.66
CA LYS A 304 -10.35 8.67 -3.00
C LYS A 304 -11.51 7.73 -2.66
N ALA A 305 -12.66 8.27 -2.27
CA ALA A 305 -13.88 7.49 -2.08
C ALA A 305 -14.35 6.81 -3.38
N VAL A 306 -14.29 7.51 -4.52
CA VAL A 306 -14.58 6.96 -5.85
C VAL A 306 -13.66 5.78 -6.16
N TYR A 307 -12.36 5.89 -5.86
CA TYR A 307 -11.42 4.78 -5.98
C TYR A 307 -11.86 3.55 -5.15
N HIS A 308 -12.24 3.73 -3.89
CA HIS A 308 -12.68 2.63 -3.03
C HIS A 308 -14.07 2.08 -3.38
N ALA A 309 -15.00 2.93 -3.81
CA ALA A 309 -16.33 2.53 -4.28
C ALA A 309 -16.24 1.79 -5.63
N GLY A 310 -15.28 2.16 -6.48
CA GLY A 310 -15.00 1.53 -7.77
C GLY A 310 -14.40 0.13 -7.65
N ILE A 311 -13.66 -0.18 -6.56
CA ILE A 311 -13.22 -1.54 -6.22
C ILE A 311 -14.40 -2.53 -6.15
N VAL A 312 -15.63 -2.06 -5.92
CA VAL A 312 -16.81 -2.94 -5.82
C VAL A 312 -17.49 -3.23 -7.17
N TYR A 313 -17.07 -2.62 -8.28
CA TYR A 313 -17.27 -3.25 -9.60
C TYR A 313 -16.63 -4.67 -9.63
N GLN A 314 -15.70 -4.97 -8.71
CA GLN A 314 -15.05 -6.26 -8.50
C GLN A 314 -15.77 -7.22 -7.53
N SER A 315 -16.95 -6.88 -7.02
CA SER A 315 -17.62 -7.61 -5.91
C SER A 315 -18.25 -8.95 -6.27
N ILE A 316 -17.53 -9.75 -7.04
CA ILE A 316 -17.66 -11.22 -6.95
C ILE A 316 -16.42 -11.85 -6.29
N ARG A 317 -15.31 -11.10 -6.02
CA ARG A 317 -14.05 -11.76 -5.61
C ARG A 317 -13.22 -11.22 -4.43
N TYR A 318 -13.33 -9.97 -4.00
CA TYR A 318 -12.30 -9.38 -3.12
C TYR A 318 -12.69 -8.99 -1.70
N VAL A 319 -13.93 -9.18 -1.28
CA VAL A 319 -14.28 -8.98 0.12
C VAL A 319 -14.41 -10.33 0.78
N ASN A 320 -13.54 -10.66 1.74
CA ASN A 320 -13.76 -11.71 2.74
C ASN A 320 -14.93 -11.29 3.65
N LEU A 321 -16.08 -10.99 3.05
CA LEU A 321 -17.35 -10.96 3.76
C LEU A 321 -17.79 -12.42 3.93
N PRO A 322 -18.51 -12.74 5.01
CA PRO A 322 -19.11 -14.05 5.15
C PRO A 322 -19.98 -14.36 3.91
N ALA A 323 -20.11 -15.64 3.57
CA ALA A 323 -20.58 -16.10 2.26
C ALA A 323 -22.00 -15.62 1.87
N ASP A 324 -22.74 -15.09 2.84
CA ASP A 324 -24.06 -14.47 2.78
C ASP A 324 -24.05 -12.97 2.41
N ALA A 325 -22.92 -12.28 2.47
CA ALA A 325 -22.77 -10.90 1.95
C ALA A 325 -22.24 -10.84 0.50
N HIS A 326 -22.16 -11.99 -0.16
CA HIS A 326 -21.73 -12.15 -1.55
C HIS A 326 -22.86 -12.06 -2.57
N GLU A 327 -24.03 -11.53 -2.23
CA GLU A 327 -24.96 -11.18 -3.30
C GLU A 327 -24.37 -9.99 -4.06
N PRO A 328 -23.90 -10.16 -5.32
CA PRO A 328 -23.63 -9.02 -6.16
C PRO A 328 -24.91 -8.20 -6.16
N SER A 329 -24.83 -6.92 -5.75
CA SER A 329 -25.97 -6.01 -5.78
C SER A 329 -26.68 -6.21 -7.13
N PRO A 330 -27.89 -6.78 -7.17
CA PRO A 330 -28.56 -7.13 -8.43
C PRO A 330 -28.87 -5.90 -9.28
N GLU A 331 -28.75 -4.72 -8.67
CA GLU A 331 -29.07 -3.45 -9.25
C GLU A 331 -27.84 -2.85 -9.94
N ALA A 332 -27.49 -3.41 -11.11
CA ALA A 332 -27.00 -2.56 -12.18
C ALA A 332 -28.16 -1.62 -12.57
N GLY A 333 -28.33 -0.54 -11.79
CA GLY A 333 -29.32 0.49 -12.08
C GLY A 333 -28.99 1.19 -13.40
N VAL A 334 -30.00 1.80 -14.01
CA VAL A 334 -30.01 2.45 -15.34
C VAL A 334 -28.88 3.49 -15.57
N ASN A 335 -28.17 3.92 -14.52
CA ASN A 335 -27.09 4.90 -14.60
C ASN A 335 -25.68 4.35 -14.33
N ASN A 336 -25.54 3.04 -14.09
CA ASN A 336 -24.27 2.44 -13.75
C ASN A 336 -23.52 1.91 -14.99
N ASP A 337 -24.15 1.89 -16.17
CA ASP A 337 -23.56 1.33 -17.40
C ASP A 337 -22.54 2.28 -18.07
N TRP A 338 -22.25 3.43 -17.45
CA TRP A 338 -21.43 4.52 -17.99
C TRP A 338 -20.63 5.27 -16.91
N TYR A 339 -20.39 4.61 -15.77
CA TYR A 339 -19.70 5.21 -14.63
C TYR A 339 -18.27 5.63 -14.98
N LEU A 340 -17.50 4.78 -15.66
CA LEU A 340 -16.12 5.06 -16.07
C LEU A 340 -16.08 6.21 -17.09
N THR A 341 -17.04 6.23 -18.02
CA THR A 341 -17.18 7.33 -18.99
C THR A 341 -17.40 8.66 -18.27
N ARG A 342 -18.28 8.70 -17.25
CA ARG A 342 -18.51 9.93 -16.45
C ARG A 342 -17.27 10.35 -15.64
N LEU A 343 -16.48 9.41 -15.14
CA LEU A 343 -15.19 9.74 -14.52
C LEU A 343 -14.26 10.42 -15.53
N ALA A 344 -14.17 9.89 -16.77
CA ALA A 344 -13.37 10.50 -17.84
C ALA A 344 -13.88 11.90 -18.22
N GLU A 345 -15.20 12.10 -18.29
CA GLU A 345 -15.82 13.42 -18.49
C GLU A 345 -15.41 14.42 -17.39
N MET A 346 -15.44 14.00 -16.12
CA MET A 346 -15.03 14.85 -15.01
C MET A 346 -13.53 15.16 -15.07
N ILE A 347 -12.68 14.18 -15.38
CA ILE A 347 -11.23 14.39 -15.54
C ILE A 347 -10.94 15.44 -16.61
N ALA A 348 -11.70 15.45 -17.71
CA ALA A 348 -11.55 16.40 -18.81
C ALA A 348 -11.94 17.85 -18.44
N GLN A 349 -12.66 18.08 -17.33
CA GLN A 349 -13.08 19.43 -16.94
C GLN A 349 -11.87 20.25 -16.44
N PRO A 350 -11.60 21.44 -17.01
CA PRO A 350 -10.46 22.28 -16.61
C PRO A 350 -10.46 22.69 -15.14
N SER A 351 -11.64 22.80 -14.53
CA SER A 351 -11.85 23.20 -13.13
C SER A 351 -11.48 22.13 -12.10
N VAL A 352 -11.26 20.88 -12.51
CA VAL A 352 -10.90 19.80 -11.59
C VAL A 352 -9.40 19.87 -11.28
N ALA A 353 -9.05 19.95 -9.99
CA ALA A 353 -7.67 19.99 -9.52
C ALA A 353 -6.86 18.75 -9.95
N ALA A 354 -5.56 18.91 -10.16
CA ALA A 354 -4.68 17.86 -10.69
C ALA A 354 -4.65 16.60 -9.80
N GLU A 355 -4.66 16.77 -8.48
CA GLU A 355 -4.68 15.67 -7.52
C GLU A 355 -6.01 14.91 -7.57
N VAL A 356 -7.12 15.62 -7.76
CA VAL A 356 -8.44 15.01 -7.94
C VAL A 356 -8.46 14.19 -9.23
N ARG A 357 -7.99 14.74 -10.36
CA ARG A 357 -7.87 13.99 -11.63
C ARG A 357 -7.06 12.72 -11.46
N THR A 358 -5.94 12.80 -10.74
CA THR A 358 -5.06 11.65 -10.49
C THR A 358 -5.77 10.53 -9.73
N GLU A 359 -6.55 10.84 -8.70
CA GLU A 359 -7.33 9.83 -7.96
C GLU A 359 -8.47 9.23 -8.81
N LEU A 360 -9.13 10.03 -9.64
CA LEU A 360 -10.16 9.52 -10.57
C LEU A 360 -9.55 8.59 -11.65
N LEU A 361 -8.37 8.93 -12.18
CA LEU A 361 -7.62 8.08 -13.10
C LEU A 361 -7.23 6.74 -12.46
N LYS A 362 -6.79 6.75 -11.19
CA LYS A 362 -6.54 5.52 -10.42
C LYS A 362 -7.80 4.66 -10.29
N ALA A 363 -8.98 5.27 -10.13
CA ALA A 363 -10.25 4.53 -10.06
C ALA A 363 -10.58 3.83 -11.39
N ILE A 364 -10.42 4.52 -12.53
CA ILE A 364 -10.59 3.92 -13.87
C ILE A 364 -9.60 2.76 -14.07
N ARG A 365 -8.35 2.94 -13.66
CA ARG A 365 -7.28 1.94 -13.80
C ARG A 365 -7.58 0.60 -13.10
N LEU A 366 -8.25 0.65 -11.95
CA LEU A 366 -8.58 -0.54 -11.17
C LEU A 366 -9.75 -1.36 -11.73
N SER A 367 -10.62 -0.76 -12.55
CA SER A 367 -11.77 -1.47 -13.14
C SER A 367 -11.37 -2.53 -14.17
N ARG A 368 -10.08 -2.61 -14.54
CA ARG A 368 -9.53 -3.63 -15.45
C ARG A 368 -9.87 -5.08 -15.04
N HIS A 369 -10.03 -5.31 -13.74
CA HIS A 369 -10.32 -6.64 -13.19
C HIS A 369 -11.75 -7.09 -13.50
N ASP A 370 -12.61 -6.16 -13.91
CA ASP A 370 -14.05 -6.35 -14.10
C ASP A 370 -14.44 -6.41 -15.57
N ARG A 371 -13.47 -6.32 -16.49
CA ARG A 371 -13.67 -6.41 -17.94
C ARG A 371 -14.22 -7.77 -18.41
N ARG A 372 -14.34 -8.76 -17.53
CA ARG A 372 -15.09 -10.00 -17.81
C ARG A 372 -16.59 -9.73 -17.90
N ASN A 373 -17.07 -8.64 -17.33
CA ASN A 373 -18.41 -8.12 -17.54
C ASN A 373 -18.44 -7.28 -18.81
N GLU A 374 -19.29 -7.65 -19.76
CA GLU A 374 -19.39 -7.00 -21.08
C GLU A 374 -19.78 -5.51 -20.98
N GLU A 375 -20.65 -5.14 -20.05
CA GLU A 375 -21.08 -3.74 -19.89
C GLU A 375 -19.93 -2.88 -19.33
N VAL A 376 -19.16 -3.41 -18.39
CA VAL A 376 -17.96 -2.73 -17.88
C VAL A 376 -16.91 -2.58 -18.98
N ALA A 377 -16.74 -3.60 -19.83
CA ALA A 377 -15.82 -3.52 -20.96
C ALA A 377 -16.26 -2.46 -22.00
N LYS A 378 -17.57 -2.33 -22.27
CA LYS A 378 -18.13 -1.29 -23.15
C LYS A 378 -17.93 0.10 -22.56
N ASP A 379 -18.25 0.30 -21.28
CA ASP A 379 -18.04 1.56 -20.57
C ASP A 379 -16.56 1.95 -20.56
N PHE A 380 -15.67 1.01 -20.23
CA PHE A 380 -14.24 1.25 -20.28
C PHE A 380 -13.77 1.67 -21.68
N THR A 381 -14.27 1.05 -22.74
CA THR A 381 -13.91 1.42 -24.13
C THR A 381 -14.28 2.87 -24.43
N LYS A 382 -15.46 3.32 -23.98
CA LYS A 382 -15.89 4.72 -24.12
C LYS A 382 -15.02 5.67 -23.30
N ALA A 383 -14.79 5.34 -22.02
CA ALA A 383 -13.90 6.11 -21.15
C ALA A 383 -12.49 6.23 -21.74
N ALA A 384 -11.95 5.14 -22.31
CA ALA A 384 -10.64 5.12 -22.94
C ALA A 384 -10.56 6.03 -24.17
N ALA A 385 -11.60 6.04 -25.01
CA ALA A 385 -11.68 6.96 -26.14
C ALA A 385 -11.66 8.43 -25.69
N MET A 386 -12.41 8.77 -24.64
CA MET A 386 -12.41 10.12 -24.07
C MET A 386 -11.05 10.51 -23.47
N LEU A 387 -10.40 9.58 -22.77
CA LEU A 387 -9.05 9.81 -22.24
C LEU A 387 -8.02 9.99 -23.37
N ALA A 388 -8.17 9.28 -24.49
CA ALA A 388 -7.32 9.48 -25.67
C ALA A 388 -7.55 10.86 -26.32
N GLU A 389 -8.79 11.31 -26.44
CA GLU A 389 -9.10 12.67 -26.91
C GLU A 389 -8.49 13.74 -25.96
N LEU A 390 -8.61 13.53 -24.65
CA LEU A 390 -8.02 14.42 -23.65
C LEU A 390 -6.48 14.41 -23.71
N PHE A 391 -5.87 13.25 -23.95
CA PHE A 391 -4.43 13.10 -24.12
C PHE A 391 -3.90 13.91 -25.30
N GLU A 392 -4.61 13.91 -26.43
CA GLU A 392 -4.26 14.72 -27.60
C GLU A 392 -4.46 16.22 -27.33
N ALA A 393 -5.56 16.58 -26.64
CA ALA A 393 -5.92 17.97 -26.42
C ALA A 393 -5.10 18.68 -25.31
N THR A 394 -4.63 17.95 -24.30
CA THR A 394 -3.93 18.56 -23.16
C THR A 394 -2.47 18.89 -23.48
N THR A 395 -1.94 19.92 -22.82
CA THR A 395 -0.50 20.26 -22.83
C THR A 395 0.19 19.93 -21.51
N ASP A 396 -0.58 19.49 -20.50
CA ASP A 396 -0.08 19.09 -19.19
C ASP A 396 0.58 17.71 -19.28
N SER A 397 1.91 17.69 -19.20
CA SER A 397 2.72 16.47 -19.23
C SER A 397 2.41 15.53 -18.06
N GLY A 398 2.07 16.07 -16.89
CA GLY A 398 1.67 15.29 -15.73
C GLY A 398 0.38 14.54 -16.00
N LEU A 399 -0.64 15.23 -16.53
CA LEU A 399 -1.91 14.62 -16.92
C LEU A 399 -1.74 13.59 -18.05
N LYS A 400 -0.94 13.90 -19.08
CA LYS A 400 -0.64 12.94 -20.15
C LYS A 400 -0.04 11.65 -19.62
N TYR A 401 0.95 11.75 -18.72
CA TYR A 401 1.55 10.59 -18.06
C TYR A 401 0.51 9.77 -17.28
N GLU A 402 -0.35 10.40 -16.47
CA GLU A 402 -1.35 9.66 -15.70
C GLU A 402 -2.41 8.98 -16.60
N ILE A 403 -2.77 9.59 -17.74
CA ILE A 403 -3.63 8.97 -18.75
C ILE A 403 -2.95 7.74 -19.37
N GLU A 404 -1.69 7.87 -19.78
CA GLU A 404 -0.90 6.74 -20.32
C GLU A 404 -0.81 5.58 -19.34
N VAL A 405 -0.49 5.86 -18.07
CA VAL A 405 -0.43 4.86 -17.01
C VAL A 405 -1.78 4.18 -16.81
N THR A 406 -2.87 4.95 -16.87
CA THR A 406 -4.24 4.45 -16.71
C THR A 406 -4.61 3.51 -17.84
N LEU A 407 -4.43 3.96 -19.09
CA LEU A 407 -4.74 3.17 -20.27
C LEU A 407 -3.84 1.95 -20.38
N PHE A 408 -2.54 2.08 -20.12
CA PHE A 408 -1.62 0.94 -20.12
C PHE A 408 -2.05 -0.15 -19.14
N GLN A 409 -2.28 0.22 -17.88
CA GLN A 409 -2.56 -0.77 -16.86
C GLN A 409 -3.90 -1.47 -17.07
N ALA A 410 -4.83 -0.81 -17.77
CA ALA A 410 -6.17 -1.32 -18.02
C ALA A 410 -6.31 -2.06 -19.36
N ASP A 411 -5.68 -1.57 -20.43
CA ASP A 411 -5.68 -2.17 -21.76
C ASP A 411 -4.48 -1.76 -22.64
N MET A 412 -3.64 -2.72 -23.02
CA MET A 412 -2.49 -2.47 -23.88
C MET A 412 -2.90 -1.90 -25.25
N ALA A 413 -4.00 -2.37 -25.84
CA ALA A 413 -4.47 -1.88 -27.13
C ALA A 413 -4.95 -0.42 -27.05
N ALA A 414 -5.58 -0.03 -25.93
CA ALA A 414 -5.98 1.35 -25.70
C ALA A 414 -4.76 2.27 -25.54
N TYR A 415 -3.72 1.81 -24.85
CA TYR A 415 -2.46 2.56 -24.76
C TYR A 415 -1.77 2.70 -26.13
N GLU A 416 -1.64 1.62 -26.89
CA GLU A 416 -1.01 1.65 -28.22
C GLU A 416 -1.73 2.63 -29.16
N SER A 417 -3.05 2.78 -29.02
CA SER A 417 -3.84 3.73 -29.80
C SER A 417 -3.47 5.20 -29.56
N LEU A 418 -2.81 5.53 -28.44
CA LEU A 418 -2.34 6.89 -28.15
C LEU A 418 -1.16 7.32 -29.03
N ASN A 419 -0.45 6.38 -29.66
CA ASN A 419 0.80 6.65 -30.38
C ASN A 419 1.80 7.49 -29.55
N SER A 420 1.86 7.22 -28.24
CA SER A 420 2.68 7.98 -27.28
C SER A 420 4.19 7.88 -27.57
N SER A 421 4.91 8.98 -27.35
CA SER A 421 6.37 9.02 -27.35
C SER A 421 7.02 8.24 -26.21
N SER A 422 6.25 7.88 -25.17
CA SER A 422 6.69 7.07 -24.05
C SER A 422 6.96 5.62 -24.44
N GLY A 423 6.55 5.14 -25.63
CA GLY A 423 6.98 3.85 -26.18
C GLY A 423 6.68 2.66 -25.25
N PRO A 424 7.55 1.62 -25.15
CA PRO A 424 7.42 0.46 -24.25
C PRO A 424 7.86 0.67 -22.79
N ALA A 425 8.23 1.89 -22.37
CA ALA A 425 8.62 2.22 -21.01
C ALA A 425 8.13 3.63 -20.61
N LEU A 426 7.10 3.66 -19.77
CA LEU A 426 6.56 4.91 -19.23
C LEU A 426 7.48 5.43 -18.14
N SER A 427 7.82 6.71 -18.20
CA SER A 427 8.52 7.36 -17.10
C SER A 427 8.22 8.86 -17.07
N ARG A 428 8.36 9.44 -15.88
CA ARG A 428 8.28 10.88 -15.65
C ARG A 428 9.29 11.26 -14.58
N ILE A 429 10.09 12.28 -14.85
CA ILE A 429 10.83 12.97 -13.79
C ILE A 429 9.84 13.89 -13.07
N THR A 430 9.63 13.66 -11.77
CA THR A 430 8.68 14.42 -10.95
C THR A 430 9.33 15.62 -10.29
N GLU A 431 10.61 15.49 -9.94
CA GLU A 431 11.38 16.52 -9.29
C GLU A 431 12.82 16.44 -9.79
N VAL A 432 13.44 17.60 -9.97
CA VAL A 432 14.85 17.71 -10.30
C VAL A 432 15.43 18.91 -9.57
N THR A 433 16.57 18.72 -8.93
CA THR A 433 17.29 19.74 -8.17
C THR A 433 18.78 19.61 -8.41
N VAL A 434 19.52 20.69 -8.19
CA VAL A 434 20.99 20.62 -8.14
C VAL A 434 21.43 20.57 -6.70
N ALA A 435 22.38 19.70 -6.40
CA ALA A 435 23.06 19.62 -5.13
C ALA A 435 24.55 19.42 -5.36
N PHE A 436 25.37 19.76 -4.38
CA PHE A 436 26.76 19.35 -4.36
C PHE A 436 26.87 17.95 -3.75
N ASP A 437 27.63 17.06 -4.37
CA ASP A 437 27.93 15.74 -3.81
C ASP A 437 29.29 15.80 -3.10
N ASP A 438 29.24 15.91 -1.76
CA ASP A 438 30.43 16.02 -0.91
C ASP A 438 31.39 14.82 -1.06
N GLU A 439 30.88 13.64 -1.41
CA GLU A 439 31.72 12.45 -1.59
C GLU A 439 32.53 12.49 -2.89
N ARG A 440 32.01 13.20 -3.90
CA ARG A 440 32.60 13.29 -5.24
C ARG A 440 33.23 14.65 -5.54
N ASP A 441 32.99 15.63 -4.69
CA ASP A 441 33.44 17.02 -4.86
C ASP A 441 32.98 17.62 -6.21
N GLU A 442 31.74 17.32 -6.62
CA GLU A 442 31.19 17.76 -7.91
C GLU A 442 29.69 18.11 -7.84
N PRO A 443 29.23 19.09 -8.65
CA PRO A 443 27.81 19.42 -8.75
C PRO A 443 27.04 18.28 -9.42
N THR A 444 25.89 17.95 -8.84
CA THR A 444 25.12 16.75 -9.17
C THR A 444 23.64 17.09 -9.30
N LEU A 445 23.01 16.62 -10.37
CA LEU A 445 21.56 16.61 -10.51
C LEU A 445 20.99 15.49 -9.65
N ARG A 446 20.13 15.84 -8.69
CA ARG A 446 19.29 14.90 -7.96
C ARG A 446 17.89 14.92 -8.56
N TYR A 447 17.30 13.76 -8.76
CA TYR A 447 15.99 13.67 -9.36
C TYR A 447 15.13 12.58 -8.72
N SER A 448 13.84 12.81 -8.71
CA SER A 448 12.81 11.83 -8.39
C SER A 448 12.11 11.41 -9.67
N MET A 449 11.82 10.12 -9.82
CA MET A 449 11.13 9.59 -10.98
C MET A 449 10.03 8.62 -10.62
N ASP A 450 8.97 8.64 -11.42
CA ASP A 450 7.96 7.59 -11.50
C ASP A 450 8.13 6.83 -12.82
N GLY A 451 7.91 5.53 -12.83
CA GLY A 451 7.81 4.81 -14.09
C GLY A 451 7.20 3.41 -14.03
N TYR A 452 6.96 2.88 -15.22
CA TYR A 452 6.43 1.55 -15.50
C TYR A 452 7.11 0.95 -16.72
N VAL A 453 7.66 -0.26 -16.57
CA VAL A 453 8.18 -1.03 -17.72
C VAL A 453 7.05 -1.87 -18.33
N LEU A 454 6.73 -1.62 -19.61
CA LEU A 454 5.64 -2.29 -20.31
C LEU A 454 6.08 -3.66 -20.82
N ILE A 455 7.27 -3.69 -21.44
CA ILE A 455 7.88 -4.88 -22.04
C ILE A 455 9.35 -4.91 -21.63
N ALA A 456 9.73 -5.84 -20.74
CA ALA A 456 11.08 -5.89 -20.18
C ALA A 456 12.19 -6.05 -21.23
N ASP A 457 11.91 -6.78 -22.32
CA ASP A 457 12.89 -7.06 -23.38
C ASP A 457 12.92 -5.98 -24.49
N ALA A 458 12.06 -4.97 -24.40
CA ALA A 458 11.93 -3.93 -25.43
C ALA A 458 13.02 -2.85 -25.35
N TRP A 459 13.90 -2.90 -24.35
CA TRP A 459 15.02 -1.97 -24.18
C TRP A 459 16.22 -2.71 -23.55
N ASP A 460 17.43 -2.23 -23.81
CA ASP A 460 18.69 -2.74 -23.26
C ASP A 460 19.56 -1.64 -22.64
N GLY A 461 19.21 -0.38 -22.86
CA GLY A 461 19.87 0.79 -22.28
C GLY A 461 18.89 1.82 -21.72
N LEU A 462 19.41 2.68 -20.85
CA LEU A 462 18.71 3.82 -20.26
C LEU A 462 19.69 4.98 -20.15
N SER A 463 19.24 6.18 -20.51
CA SER A 463 20.01 7.41 -20.38
C SER A 463 19.17 8.50 -19.73
N LEU A 464 19.75 9.21 -18.76
CA LEU A 464 19.21 10.50 -18.32
C LEU A 464 19.69 11.60 -19.27
N VAL A 465 18.75 12.40 -19.77
CA VAL A 465 19.01 13.43 -20.78
C VAL A 465 18.63 14.79 -20.23
N ALA A 466 19.56 15.75 -20.32
CA ALA A 466 19.30 17.16 -20.12
C ALA A 466 19.27 17.86 -21.49
N GLN A 467 18.10 18.31 -21.91
CA GLN A 467 17.91 19.04 -23.16
C GLN A 467 17.76 20.53 -22.89
N ASN A 468 18.66 21.35 -23.44
CA ASN A 468 18.57 22.80 -23.32
C ASN A 468 17.30 23.28 -24.05
N ILE A 469 16.43 24.02 -23.35
CA ILE A 469 15.11 24.42 -23.86
C ILE A 469 15.21 25.40 -25.04
N GLU A 470 16.22 26.27 -25.04
CA GLU A 470 16.38 27.31 -26.06
C GLU A 470 17.02 26.78 -27.34
N THR A 471 18.05 25.95 -27.20
CA THR A 471 18.85 25.44 -28.33
C THR A 471 18.39 24.07 -28.83
N GLY A 472 17.65 23.33 -28.00
CA GLY A 472 17.24 21.95 -28.26
C GLY A 472 18.38 20.93 -28.14
N VAL A 473 19.59 21.35 -27.80
CA VAL A 473 20.77 20.47 -27.68
C VAL A 473 20.58 19.51 -26.51
N LYS A 474 20.71 18.20 -26.79
CA LYS A 474 20.63 17.12 -25.81
C LYS A 474 22.02 16.82 -25.25
N THR A 475 22.11 16.71 -23.94
CA THR A 475 23.30 16.22 -23.23
C THR A 475 22.93 14.98 -22.44
N PHE A 476 23.68 13.90 -22.65
CA PHE A 476 23.51 12.65 -21.92
C PHE A 476 24.33 12.71 -20.63
N LEU A 477 23.66 12.56 -19.49
CA LEU A 477 24.30 12.69 -18.19
C LEU A 477 24.97 11.36 -17.79
N PRO A 478 26.27 11.36 -17.46
CA PRO A 478 26.99 10.14 -17.14
C PRO A 478 26.54 9.55 -15.80
N GLY A 479 26.70 8.23 -15.64
CA GLY A 479 26.49 7.57 -14.35
C GLY A 479 25.04 7.52 -13.87
N SER A 480 24.04 7.71 -14.75
CA SER A 480 22.63 7.52 -14.41
C SER A 480 22.34 6.03 -14.14
N THR A 481 22.74 5.55 -12.97
CA THR A 481 22.35 4.23 -12.48
C THR A 481 20.93 4.34 -11.92
N ALA A 482 19.93 4.38 -12.79
CA ALA A 482 18.63 3.90 -12.34
C ALA A 482 18.80 2.39 -12.10
N ILE A 483 18.73 1.97 -10.85
CA ILE A 483 18.65 0.56 -10.49
C ILE A 483 17.26 0.09 -10.92
N LEU A 484 17.12 -0.26 -12.19
CA LEU A 484 15.95 -0.97 -12.68
C LEU A 484 16.13 -2.42 -12.28
N ASP A 485 15.41 -2.86 -11.25
CA ASP A 485 15.30 -4.26 -10.91
C ASP A 485 14.70 -4.99 -12.13
N ARG A 486 15.56 -5.61 -12.95
CA ARG A 486 15.21 -6.33 -14.18
C ARG A 486 14.36 -7.58 -13.94
N ARG A 487 13.85 -7.80 -12.73
CA ARG A 487 12.81 -8.79 -12.49
C ARG A 487 11.62 -8.43 -13.38
N GLY A 488 11.44 -9.17 -14.48
CA GLY A 488 10.49 -8.97 -15.58
C GLY A 488 9.00 -9.02 -15.18
N SER A 489 8.65 -8.34 -14.10
CA SER A 489 7.31 -8.09 -13.62
C SER A 489 6.96 -6.63 -13.93
N ARG A 490 5.68 -6.37 -14.18
CA ARG A 490 5.12 -5.01 -14.32
C ARG A 490 5.30 -4.26 -13.00
N CYS A 491 6.47 -3.69 -12.75
CA CYS A 491 6.79 -3.02 -11.50
C CYS A 491 6.65 -1.51 -11.65
N HIS A 492 5.84 -0.91 -10.77
CA HIS A 492 5.95 0.51 -10.48
C HIS A 492 7.26 0.74 -9.75
N TYR A 493 8.05 1.70 -10.20
CA TYR A 493 9.22 2.17 -9.46
C TYR A 493 9.05 3.66 -9.18
N GLY A 494 9.15 4.00 -7.90
CA GLY A 494 9.49 5.34 -7.44
C GLY A 494 10.94 5.28 -7.02
N ALA A 495 11.81 6.06 -7.66
CA ALA A 495 13.23 6.06 -7.35
C ALA A 495 13.78 7.47 -7.32
N THR A 496 14.70 7.70 -6.40
CA THR A 496 15.59 8.86 -6.43
C THR A 496 16.88 8.46 -7.12
N GLY A 497 17.33 9.28 -8.06
CA GLY A 497 18.61 9.11 -8.72
C GLY A 497 19.47 10.34 -8.59
N SER A 498 20.75 10.18 -8.92
CA SER A 498 21.67 11.30 -9.07
C SER A 498 22.58 11.08 -10.26
N ALA A 499 22.95 12.17 -10.93
CA ALA A 499 23.91 12.17 -12.02
C ALA A 499 24.78 13.43 -11.97
N PRO A 500 26.11 13.30 -12.06
CA PRO A 500 26.99 14.47 -12.08
C PRO A 500 26.70 15.35 -13.29
N ILE A 501 26.82 16.65 -13.08
CA ILE A 501 26.64 17.66 -14.13
C ILE A 501 27.96 17.81 -14.89
N PRO A 502 27.99 17.56 -16.22
CA PRO A 502 29.19 17.76 -17.01
C PRO A 502 29.71 19.20 -16.90
N ALA A 503 31.02 19.37 -16.73
CA ALA A 503 31.65 20.68 -16.56
C ALA A 503 31.48 21.60 -17.80
N ASP A 504 31.22 21.02 -18.97
CA ASP A 504 30.96 21.70 -20.22
C ASP A 504 29.47 21.95 -20.50
N LEU A 505 28.56 21.53 -19.61
CA LEU A 505 27.14 21.85 -19.73
C LEU A 505 26.93 23.35 -19.45
N PRO A 506 26.49 24.16 -20.43
CA PRO A 506 26.36 25.59 -20.21
C PRO A 506 25.23 25.91 -19.22
N PRO A 507 25.29 27.07 -18.54
CA PRO A 507 24.15 27.57 -17.78
C PRO A 507 22.91 27.78 -18.66
N GLY A 508 21.72 27.61 -18.10
CA GLY A 508 20.47 27.84 -18.81
C GLY A 508 19.31 26.97 -18.30
N ARG A 509 18.20 26.99 -19.03
CA ARG A 509 17.02 26.17 -18.71
C ARG A 509 17.03 24.85 -19.48
N TYR A 510 16.76 23.77 -18.75
CA TYR A 510 16.84 22.39 -19.25
C TYR A 510 15.56 21.63 -18.98
N ARG A 511 15.21 20.75 -19.91
CA ARG A 511 14.28 19.64 -19.70
C ARG A 511 15.08 18.40 -19.36
N VAL A 512 14.78 17.79 -18.22
CA VAL A 512 15.44 16.57 -17.74
C VAL A 512 14.47 15.42 -17.81
N TYR A 513 14.82 14.39 -18.58
CA TYR A 513 13.97 13.21 -18.83
C TYR A 513 14.80 11.95 -19.10
N LEU A 514 14.13 10.81 -19.22
CA LEU A 514 14.76 9.52 -19.52
C LEU A 514 14.53 9.11 -20.97
N GLU A 515 15.57 8.59 -21.62
CA GLU A 515 15.47 7.88 -22.89
C GLU A 515 15.81 6.40 -22.67
N PHE A 516 14.92 5.50 -23.09
CA PHE A 516 15.18 4.07 -23.11
C PHE A 516 15.63 3.68 -24.52
N LEU A 517 16.66 2.84 -24.56
CA LEU A 517 17.35 2.47 -25.78
C LEU A 517 17.16 0.98 -26.05
N LYS A 518 17.05 0.60 -27.32
CA LYS A 518 17.14 -0.77 -27.81
C LYS A 518 18.11 -0.80 -28.98
N ASP A 519 19.17 -1.59 -28.88
CA ASP A 519 20.19 -1.68 -29.93
C ASP A 519 20.74 -0.28 -30.33
N GLY A 520 20.84 0.62 -29.34
CA GLY A 520 21.29 2.00 -29.52
C GLY A 520 20.25 2.99 -30.08
N GLN A 521 19.02 2.57 -30.35
CA GLN A 521 17.93 3.43 -30.81
C GLN A 521 16.98 3.79 -29.67
N VAL A 522 16.50 5.04 -29.63
CA VAL A 522 15.49 5.47 -28.64
C VAL A 522 14.16 4.79 -28.95
N VAL A 523 13.69 3.97 -28.01
CA VAL A 523 12.38 3.30 -28.08
C VAL A 523 11.32 3.98 -27.21
N SER A 524 11.74 4.69 -26.16
CA SER A 524 10.86 5.44 -25.25
C SER A 524 11.51 6.74 -24.82
N THR A 525 10.70 7.79 -24.73
CA THR A 525 11.07 9.08 -24.14
C THR A 525 10.11 9.40 -23.00
N GLY A 526 10.63 9.54 -21.79
CA GLY A 526 9.85 9.91 -20.61
C GLY A 526 9.46 11.40 -20.58
N TYR A 527 8.52 11.74 -19.71
CA TYR A 527 8.14 13.12 -19.47
C TYR A 527 9.21 13.86 -18.66
N ALA A 528 9.47 15.10 -19.08
CA ALA A 528 10.50 15.94 -18.51
C ALA A 528 10.02 16.78 -17.34
N ALA A 529 10.90 17.00 -16.38
CA ALA A 529 10.84 18.15 -15.47
C ALA A 529 11.77 19.25 -15.98
N GLU A 530 11.43 20.51 -15.70
CA GLU A 530 12.29 21.64 -16.06
C GLU A 530 13.17 22.06 -14.88
N ILE A 531 14.41 22.45 -15.18
CA ILE A 531 15.35 23.02 -14.21
C ILE A 531 16.11 24.18 -14.82
N GLU A 532 16.46 25.16 -13.99
CA GLU A 532 17.41 26.21 -14.34
C GLU A 532 18.77 25.90 -13.71
N LEU A 533 19.81 25.86 -14.54
CA LEU A 533 21.18 25.64 -14.12
C LEU A 533 21.92 26.97 -14.11
N ASP A 534 22.23 27.46 -12.91
CA ASP A 534 23.19 28.55 -12.69
C ASP A 534 24.43 28.00 -11.97
N LEU A 535 25.39 27.53 -12.76
CA LEU A 535 26.62 26.93 -12.23
C LEU A 535 27.46 27.93 -11.42
N ALA A 536 27.33 29.24 -11.66
CA ALA A 536 28.05 30.26 -10.89
C ALA A 536 27.45 30.42 -9.48
N ALA A 537 26.12 30.36 -9.35
CA ALA A 537 25.45 30.34 -8.06
C ALA A 537 25.77 29.06 -7.28
N ILE A 538 25.74 27.90 -7.94
CA ILE A 538 26.05 26.60 -7.32
C ILE A 538 27.49 26.57 -6.79
N ALA A 539 28.47 27.05 -7.57
CA ALA A 539 29.87 27.10 -7.12
C ALA A 539 30.12 28.10 -5.98
N ALA A 540 29.20 29.06 -5.76
CA ALA A 540 29.30 30.03 -4.67
C ALA A 540 28.70 29.52 -3.35
N GLU A 541 27.70 28.62 -3.39
CA GLU A 541 27.13 27.99 -2.18
C GLU A 541 28.05 26.91 -1.57
N VAL A 542 28.96 26.36 -2.38
CA VAL A 542 29.89 25.30 -1.98
C VAL A 542 31.16 25.85 -1.30
N LYS A 543 31.42 27.16 -1.40
CA LYS A 543 32.54 27.86 -0.75
C LYS A 543 32.11 28.51 0.56
#